data_AF-A0A9P9DAD1-F1
#
_entry.id   AF-A0A9P9DAD1-F1
#
_cell.length_a   1.000
_cell.length_b   1.000
_cell.length_c   1.000
_cell.angle_alpha   90.00
_cell.angle_beta   90.00
_cell.angle_gamma   90.00
#
_symmetry.space_group_name_H-M   'P 1'
#
loop_
_entity.id
_entity.type
_entity.pdbx_description
1 polymer ?
#
loop_
_entity_poly.entity_id
_entity_poly.type
_entity_poly.pdbx_seq_one_letter_code
_entity_poly.pdbx_strand_id
1 'polypeptide(L)'
;MSHIGRYNVVLTHIPDIGKVNAAAVTANYQASFPMSSLSSWSISGAIPFEPKSKEIILGNVIISIDTVQYNLGWQLLEAFLRKDLLLLFRAQTVLAQLKSFRGQALNRR
;
A
#
# COMPACT_ATOMS: atom_id res chain seq x y z
N MET A 1 14.22 0.43 27.72
CA MET A 1 13.97 -0.41 26.54
C MET A 1 13.41 -1.72 27.03
N SER A 2 12.26 -2.14 26.50
CA SER A 2 11.59 -3.37 26.93
C SER A 2 12.03 -4.54 26.06
N HIS A 3 11.75 -5.77 26.50
CA HIS A 3 12.21 -6.97 25.81
C HIS A 3 11.15 -8.06 25.86
N ILE A 4 11.07 -8.83 24.78
CA ILE A 4 10.25 -10.03 24.69
C ILE A 4 11.17 -11.17 24.23
N GLY A 5 11.43 -12.12 25.13
CA GLY A 5 12.22 -13.32 24.84
C GLY A 5 13.70 -13.02 24.62
N ARG A 6 14.11 -12.78 23.36
CA ARG A 6 15.48 -12.38 22.96
C ARG A 6 15.52 -11.10 22.11
N TYR A 7 14.36 -10.47 21.90
CA TYR A 7 14.21 -9.33 21.02
C TYR A 7 13.95 -8.07 21.82
N ASN A 8 14.69 -7.00 21.51
CA ASN A 8 14.38 -5.66 22.00
C ASN A 8 13.09 -5.21 21.32
N VAL A 9 12.11 -4.79 22.12
CA VAL A 9 10.81 -4.36 21.62
C VAL A 9 10.54 -2.94 22.10
N VAL A 10 10.07 -2.12 21.16
CA VAL A 10 9.65 -0.76 21.41
C VAL A 10 8.21 -0.67 20.94
N LEU A 11 7.32 -0.26 21.84
CA LEU A 11 5.92 0.00 21.53
C LEU A 11 5.74 1.51 21.37
N THR A 12 5.22 1.93 20.24
CA THR A 12 5.00 3.35 19.94
C THR A 12 3.50 3.63 19.79
N HIS A 13 3.02 4.63 20.53
CA HIS A 13 1.62 5.05 20.47
C HIS A 13 1.39 5.99 19.28
N ILE A 14 0.31 5.76 18.53
CA ILE A 14 -0.11 6.66 17.45
C ILE A 14 -1.19 7.59 18.03
N PRO A 15 -0.94 8.91 18.15
CA PRO A 15 -1.79 9.82 18.91
C PRO A 15 -3.21 9.94 18.36
N ASP A 16 -3.38 9.99 17.03
CA ASP A 16 -4.70 9.93 16.41
C ASP A 16 -4.74 8.94 15.25
N ILE A 17 -5.94 8.48 14.93
CA ILE A 17 -6.21 7.52 13.85
C ILE A 17 -5.85 8.14 12.50
N GLY A 18 -5.21 7.35 11.65
CA GLY A 18 -5.03 7.68 10.24
C GLY A 18 -3.64 7.39 9.70
N LYS A 19 -3.54 7.33 8.37
CA LYS A 19 -2.30 6.96 7.66
C LYS A 19 -1.18 7.99 7.87
N VAL A 20 -1.52 9.27 7.95
CA VAL A 20 -0.53 10.36 8.13
C VAL A 20 0.14 10.26 9.50
N ASN A 21 -0.66 10.12 10.57
CA ASN A 21 -0.14 9.98 11.92
C ASN A 21 0.67 8.69 12.10
N ALA A 22 0.18 7.58 11.57
CA ALA A 22 0.91 6.31 11.58
C ALA A 22 2.27 6.44 10.86
N ALA A 23 2.30 7.11 9.71
CA ALA A 23 3.53 7.34 8.95
C ALA A 23 4.51 8.26 9.70
N ALA A 24 4.02 9.35 10.32
CA ALA A 24 4.86 10.27 11.08
C ALA A 24 5.52 9.57 12.29
N VAL A 25 4.75 8.79 13.03
CA VAL A 25 5.25 7.99 14.16
C VAL A 25 6.26 6.95 13.70
N THR A 26 5.97 6.26 12.59
CA THR A 26 6.88 5.27 12.00
C THR A 26 8.20 5.88 11.53
N ALA A 27 8.15 7.07 10.92
CA ALA A 27 9.35 7.78 10.47
C ALA A 27 10.25 8.18 11.65
N ASN A 28 9.65 8.73 12.72
CA ASN A 28 10.39 9.10 13.94
C ASN A 28 10.96 7.86 14.66
N TYR A 29 10.20 6.76 14.68
CA TYR A 29 10.66 5.48 15.18
C TYR A 29 11.87 4.96 14.39
N GLN A 30 11.81 4.94 13.05
CA GLN A 30 12.92 4.50 12.22
C GLN A 30 14.16 5.38 12.36
N ALA A 31 13.98 6.70 12.53
CA ALA A 31 15.09 7.61 12.80
C ALA A 31 15.79 7.30 14.13
N SER A 32 15.04 6.85 15.14
CA SER A 32 15.57 6.50 16.46
C SER A 32 16.12 5.07 16.52
N PHE A 33 15.59 4.15 15.69
CA PHE A 33 15.91 2.71 15.70
C PHE A 33 16.17 2.16 14.27
N PRO A 34 17.29 2.54 13.63
CA PRO A 34 17.53 2.36 12.18
C PRO A 34 17.69 0.91 11.66
N MET A 35 17.67 -0.11 12.52
CA MET A 35 17.80 -1.54 12.15
C MET A 35 16.73 -2.42 12.81
N SER A 36 15.51 -1.89 12.93
CA SER A 36 14.41 -2.59 13.58
C SER A 36 13.33 -3.00 12.58
N SER A 37 12.75 -4.19 12.79
CA SER A 37 11.56 -4.62 12.05
C SER A 37 10.33 -3.93 12.65
N LEU A 38 9.51 -3.31 11.80
CA LEU A 38 8.29 -2.64 12.20
C LEU A 38 7.08 -3.55 11.94
N SER A 39 6.19 -3.64 12.92
CA SER A 39 4.86 -4.20 12.73
C SER A 39 3.85 -3.25 13.34
N SER A 40 2.70 -3.08 12.69
CA SER A 40 1.61 -2.23 13.15
C SER A 40 0.38 -3.06 13.39
N TRP A 41 -0.28 -2.85 14.54
CA TRP A 41 -1.55 -3.49 14.86
C TRP A 41 -2.64 -2.44 14.83
N SER A 42 -3.75 -2.79 14.17
CA SER A 42 -4.94 -1.98 14.13
C SER A 42 -6.17 -2.88 14.17
N ILE A 43 -7.30 -2.30 14.57
CA ILE A 43 -8.59 -2.95 14.39
C ILE A 43 -9.00 -2.69 12.94
N SER A 44 -9.31 -3.75 12.20
CA SER A 44 -9.73 -3.67 10.80
C SER A 44 -11.15 -4.17 10.63
N GLY A 45 -11.87 -3.56 9.69
CA GLY A 45 -13.03 -4.19 9.07
C GLY A 45 -12.59 -5.20 8.01
N ALA A 46 -13.46 -6.16 7.68
CA ALA A 46 -13.23 -7.16 6.65
C ALA A 46 -14.51 -7.45 5.88
N ILE A 47 -14.38 -7.91 4.63
CA ILE A 47 -15.50 -8.40 3.83
C ILE A 47 -15.65 -9.89 4.17
N PRO A 48 -16.76 -10.31 4.80
CA PRO A 48 -16.86 -11.64 5.40
C PRO A 48 -16.89 -12.78 4.38
N PHE A 49 -17.36 -12.52 3.16
CA PHE A 49 -17.50 -13.51 2.11
C PHE A 49 -16.71 -13.10 0.87
N GLU A 50 -15.59 -13.77 0.63
CA GLU A 50 -14.84 -13.66 -0.61
C GLU A 50 -14.89 -15.02 -1.34
N PRO A 51 -15.10 -15.06 -2.67
CA PRO A 51 -15.32 -16.31 -3.40
C PRO A 51 -14.17 -17.33 -3.31
N LYS A 52 -12.99 -16.89 -2.87
CA LYS A 52 -11.75 -17.69 -2.84
C LYS A 52 -11.06 -17.69 -1.47
N SER A 53 -11.67 -17.11 -0.44
CA SER A 53 -11.06 -17.04 0.90
C SER A 53 -11.97 -17.66 1.96
N LYS A 54 -11.37 -17.99 3.10
CA LYS A 54 -12.13 -18.48 4.25
C LYS A 54 -13.02 -17.35 4.76
N GLU A 55 -14.21 -17.72 5.25
CA GLU A 55 -15.10 -16.79 5.91
C GLU A 55 -14.38 -16.07 7.06
N ILE A 56 -14.51 -14.74 7.10
CA ILE A 56 -13.88 -13.91 8.13
C ILE A 56 -14.91 -13.61 9.20
N ILE A 57 -14.63 -14.08 10.42
CA ILE A 57 -15.51 -13.95 11.58
C ILE A 57 -14.92 -12.93 12.57
N LEU A 58 -15.77 -12.18 13.28
CA LEU A 58 -15.34 -11.28 14.34
C LEU A 58 -14.46 -12.01 15.36
N GLY A 59 -13.34 -11.39 15.73
CA GLY A 59 -12.31 -11.98 16.59
C GLY A 59 -11.20 -12.73 15.83
N ASN A 60 -11.30 -12.87 14.50
CA ASN A 60 -10.19 -13.35 13.70
C ASN A 60 -9.05 -12.32 13.66
N VAL A 61 -7.81 -12.82 13.71
CA VAL A 61 -6.60 -12.03 13.51
C VAL A 61 -6.14 -12.21 12.08
N ILE A 62 -6.08 -11.12 11.32
CA ILE A 62 -5.67 -11.12 9.92
C ILE A 62 -4.26 -10.57 9.81
N ILE A 63 -3.36 -11.33 9.17
CA ILE A 63 -2.00 -10.90 8.87
C ILE A 63 -1.95 -10.48 7.40
N SER A 64 -1.78 -9.19 7.16
CA SER A 64 -1.61 -8.66 5.80
C SER A 64 -0.17 -8.88 5.35
N ILE A 65 0.01 -9.57 4.22
CA ILE A 65 1.34 -9.70 3.58
C ILE A 65 1.61 -8.45 2.74
N ASP A 66 0.61 -8.02 1.97
CA ASP A 66 0.65 -6.81 1.16
C ASP A 66 -0.52 -5.90 1.49
N THR A 67 -0.37 -4.60 1.26
CA THR A 67 -1.43 -3.61 1.45
C THR A 67 -1.57 -2.70 0.25
N VAL A 68 -2.81 -2.32 -0.05
CA VAL A 68 -3.19 -1.66 -1.29
C VAL A 68 -3.99 -0.40 -0.93
N GLN A 69 -3.47 0.78 -1.30
CA GLN A 69 -4.13 2.05 -0.95
C GLN A 69 -5.25 2.39 -1.94
N TYR A 70 -6.49 2.04 -1.61
CA TYR A 70 -7.66 2.29 -2.48
C TYR A 70 -8.11 3.75 -2.55
N ASN A 71 -7.84 4.55 -1.52
CA ASN A 71 -8.27 5.95 -1.44
C ASN A 71 -7.28 6.96 -2.03
N LEU A 72 -6.20 6.50 -2.68
CA LEU A 72 -5.23 7.36 -3.32
C LEU A 72 -5.46 7.36 -4.83
N GLY A 73 -5.87 8.51 -5.35
CA GLY A 73 -6.33 8.62 -6.73
C GLY A 73 -6.93 9.99 -7.03
N TRP A 74 -7.50 10.09 -8.22
CA TRP A 74 -8.12 11.29 -8.74
C TRP A 74 -9.63 11.05 -8.82
N GLN A 75 -10.41 11.92 -8.20
CA GLN A 75 -11.86 11.89 -8.35
C GLN A 75 -12.24 12.66 -9.63
N LEU A 76 -12.82 11.93 -10.58
CA LEU A 76 -13.51 12.46 -11.76
C LEU A 76 -15.00 12.58 -11.46
N LEU A 77 -15.72 13.32 -12.31
CA LEU A 77 -17.15 13.59 -12.13
C LEU A 77 -17.99 12.30 -11.98
N GLU A 78 -17.58 11.22 -12.66
CA GLU A 78 -18.30 9.93 -12.70
C GLU A 78 -17.53 8.77 -12.05
N ALA A 79 -16.26 8.95 -11.66
CA ALA A 79 -15.41 7.83 -11.24
C ALA A 79 -14.22 8.25 -10.37
N PHE A 80 -13.68 7.30 -9.58
CA PHE A 80 -12.41 7.48 -8.88
C PHE A 80 -11.30 6.69 -9.57
N LEU A 81 -10.33 7.40 -10.15
CA LEU A 81 -9.15 6.80 -10.76
C LEU A 81 -8.05 6.59 -9.73
N ARG A 82 -7.89 5.36 -9.30
CA ARG A 82 -6.81 4.96 -8.39
C ARG A 82 -5.43 5.23 -9.01
N LYS A 83 -4.50 5.75 -8.19
CA LYS A 83 -3.16 6.17 -8.63
C LYS A 83 -2.36 5.03 -9.28
N ASP A 84 -2.51 3.80 -8.80
CA ASP A 84 -1.82 2.62 -9.34
C ASP A 84 -2.25 2.31 -10.78
N LEU A 85 -3.53 2.51 -11.09
CA LEU A 85 -4.05 2.33 -12.45
C LEU A 85 -3.49 3.41 -13.39
N LEU A 86 -3.30 4.63 -12.90
CA LEU A 86 -2.73 5.73 -13.69
C LEU A 86 -1.27 5.47 -14.11
N LEU A 87 -0.46 4.85 -13.26
CA LEU A 87 0.90 4.45 -13.62
C LEU A 87 0.88 3.39 -14.73
N LEU A 88 -0.02 2.42 -14.64
CA LEU A 88 -0.21 1.39 -15.66
C LEU A 88 -0.68 1.99 -16.99
N PHE A 89 -1.69 2.88 -16.95
CA PHE A 89 -2.17 3.60 -18.14
C PHE A 89 -1.05 4.42 -18.78
N ARG A 90 -0.29 5.21 -18.01
CA ARG A 90 0.84 6.00 -18.54
C ARG A 90 1.89 5.12 -19.19
N ALA A 91 2.26 4.01 -18.58
CA ALA A 91 3.23 3.07 -19.15
C ALA A 91 2.72 2.50 -20.49
N GLN A 92 1.44 2.14 -20.58
CA GLN A 92 0.82 1.67 -21.83
C GLN A 92 0.79 2.76 -22.91
N THR A 93 0.47 4.01 -22.55
CA THR A 93 0.47 5.13 -23.50
C THR A 93 1.86 5.39 -24.07
N VAL A 94 2.88 5.40 -23.20
CA VAL A 94 4.28 5.55 -23.63
C VAL A 94 4.70 4.38 -24.53
N LEU A 95 4.33 3.14 -24.19
CA LEU A 95 4.63 1.97 -25.01
C LEU A 95 3.94 2.04 -26.38
N ALA A 96 2.69 2.50 -26.44
CA ALA A 96 1.96 2.69 -27.68
C ALA A 96 2.62 3.76 -28.56
N GLN A 97 3.08 4.87 -27.96
CA GLN A 97 3.84 5.90 -28.66
C GLN A 97 5.18 5.35 -29.19
N LEU A 98 5.93 4.60 -28.39
CA LEU A 98 7.20 3.99 -28.83
C LEU A 98 7.00 2.99 -29.99
N LYS A 99 5.93 2.18 -29.95
CA LYS A 99 5.59 1.28 -31.06
C LYS A 99 5.20 2.04 -32.31
N SER A 100 4.48 3.16 -32.18
CA SER A 100 4.14 4.06 -33.30
C SER A 100 5.39 4.67 -33.94
N PHE A 101 6.33 5.17 -33.13
CA PHE A 101 7.60 5.71 -33.63
C PHE A 101 8.45 4.65 -34.33
N ARG A 102 8.51 3.42 -33.79
CA ARG A 102 9.24 2.31 -34.41
C ARG A 102 8.60 1.86 -35.74
N GLY A 103 7.26 1.90 -35.84
CA GLY A 103 6.53 1.61 -37.08
C GLY A 103 6.76 2.64 -38.17
N GLN A 104 6.84 3.94 -37.82
CA GLN A 104 7.15 5.00 -38.79
C GLN A 104 8.61 4.99 -39.27
N ALA A 105 9.56 4.56 -38.43
CA ALA A 105 10.97 4.43 -38.81
C ALA A 105 11.24 3.26 -39.76
N LEU A 106 10.40 2.20 -39.74
CA LEU A 106 10.58 1.02 -40.59
C LEU A 106 9.93 1.15 -41.99
N ASN A 107 9.00 2.10 -42.17
CA ASN A 107 8.20 2.26 -43.39
C ASN A 107 8.70 3.38 -44.32
N ARG A 108 9.98 3.80 -44.17
CA ARG A 108 10.66 4.81 -44.99
C ARG A 108 11.86 4.22 -45.78
N ARG A 109 11.69 3.06 -46.40
CA ARG A 109 12.63 2.53 -47.40
C ARG A 109 11.89 2.11 -48.65
#